data_AF-A0A087RXC0-F1
#
_entry.id   AF-A0A087RXC0-F1
#
_cell.length_a   1.000
_cell.length_b   1.000
_cell.length_c   1.000
_cell.angle_alpha   90.00
_cell.angle_beta   90.00
_cell.angle_gamma   90.00
#
_symmetry.space_group_name_H-M   'P 1'
#
loop_
_entity.id
_entity.type
_entity.pdbx_description
1 polymer ?
#
loop_
_entity_poly.entity_id
_entity_poly.type
_entity_poly.pdbx_seq_one_letter_code
_entity_poly.pdbx_strand_id
1 'polypeptide(L)'
;MYTVPRAGQFGFHQRVEYDKRIMIMGNTEDDKLKINPDGGYKHFGLVKGDFIILKGSVPGTYRRLIKLRSQIRNVPAKVNKPNILEVVV
;
A
#
# COMPACT_ATOMS: atom_id res chain seq x y z
N MET A 1 -34.58 1.62 18.68
CA MET A 1 -33.20 1.81 19.17
C MET A 1 -32.24 1.74 17.99
N TYR A 2 -31.27 2.65 17.88
CA TYR A 2 -30.35 2.75 16.73
C TYR A 2 -29.29 1.63 16.67
N THR A 3 -29.11 0.90 17.78
CA THR A 3 -28.15 -0.20 17.91
C THR A 3 -28.63 -1.51 17.29
N VAL A 4 -29.92 -1.63 16.94
CA VAL A 4 -30.46 -2.82 16.28
C VAL A 4 -29.95 -2.87 14.84
N PRO A 5 -29.30 -3.97 14.39
CA PRO A 5 -28.72 -4.06 13.06
C PRO A 5 -29.82 -3.96 11.98
N ARG A 6 -29.54 -3.18 10.94
CA ARG A 6 -30.44 -2.94 9.80
C ARG A 6 -29.63 -2.89 8.51
N ALA A 7 -30.31 -3.14 7.39
CA ALA A 7 -29.71 -2.93 6.08
C ALA A 7 -29.38 -1.44 5.87
N GLY A 8 -28.31 -1.17 5.13
CA GLY A 8 -27.82 0.18 4.87
C GLY A 8 -26.57 0.15 4.00
N GLN A 9 -25.91 1.30 3.85
CA GLN A 9 -24.69 1.44 3.06
C GLN A 9 -23.56 0.57 3.64
N PHE A 10 -22.97 -0.28 2.81
CA PHE A 10 -21.79 -1.08 3.14
C PHE A 10 -20.70 -0.85 2.10
N GLY A 11 -19.56 -0.30 2.54
CA GLY A 11 -18.42 0.01 1.68
C GLY A 11 -18.37 1.48 1.26
N PHE A 12 -17.29 1.84 0.56
CA PHE A 12 -16.96 3.24 0.24
C PHE A 12 -16.81 4.15 1.48
N HIS A 13 -16.55 3.56 2.64
CA HIS A 13 -16.29 4.31 3.88
C HIS A 13 -14.84 4.81 3.90
N GLN A 14 -14.63 6.01 4.44
CA GLN A 14 -13.29 6.49 4.72
C GLN A 14 -12.69 5.72 5.90
N ARG A 15 -11.48 5.18 5.71
CA ARG A 15 -10.71 4.45 6.71
C ARG A 15 -9.30 5.00 6.77
N VAL A 16 -8.70 4.90 7.95
CA VAL A 16 -7.28 5.21 8.19
C VAL A 16 -6.69 3.99 8.86
N GLU A 17 -5.63 3.44 8.27
CA GLU A 17 -4.87 2.33 8.85
C GLU A 17 -3.54 2.86 9.39
N TYR A 18 -3.11 2.32 10.53
CA TYR A 18 -1.90 2.72 11.21
C TYR A 18 -0.76 1.72 10.95
N ASP A 19 0.46 2.18 11.20
CA ASP A 19 1.66 1.34 11.35
C ASP A 19 2.00 0.42 10.18
N LYS A 20 1.72 0.90 8.95
CA LYS A 20 2.16 0.24 7.72
C LYS A 20 3.61 0.59 7.43
N ARG A 21 4.47 -0.43 7.45
CA ARG A 21 5.89 -0.29 7.15
C ARG A 21 6.11 -0.18 5.65
N ILE A 22 6.90 0.82 5.23
CA ILE A 22 7.45 0.92 3.88
C ILE A 22 8.59 -0.09 3.75
N MET A 23 8.48 -0.99 2.78
CA MET A 23 9.47 -2.03 2.51
C MET A 23 10.48 -1.53 1.48
N ILE A 24 9.97 -1.12 0.31
CA ILE A 24 10.78 -0.65 -0.81
C ILE A 24 10.25 0.71 -1.25
N MET A 25 11.17 1.61 -1.59
CA MET A 25 10.91 2.80 -2.38
C MET A 25 11.89 2.77 -3.54
N GLY A 26 11.42 3.09 -4.74
CA GLY A 26 12.26 3.08 -5.92
C GLY A 26 11.58 3.68 -7.13
N ASN A 27 12.33 3.79 -8.21
CA ASN A 27 11.82 4.17 -9.51
C ASN A 27 11.88 2.95 -10.44
N THR A 28 10.91 2.83 -11.34
CA THR A 28 10.85 1.73 -12.32
C THR A 28 12.01 1.78 -13.33
N GLU A 29 12.61 2.95 -13.54
CA GLU A 29 13.77 3.14 -14.42
C GLU A 29 15.08 2.63 -13.80
N ASP A 30 15.12 2.44 -12.47
CA ASP A 30 16.27 1.84 -11.81
C ASP A 30 16.20 0.30 -11.97
N ASP A 31 17.05 -0.27 -12.82
CA ASP A 31 17.17 -1.71 -13.14
C ASP A 31 17.48 -2.65 -11.95
N LYS A 32 17.42 -2.16 -10.72
CA LYS A 32 17.77 -2.92 -9.51
C LYS A 32 16.69 -3.91 -9.09
N LEU A 33 15.42 -3.69 -9.48
CA LEU A 33 14.28 -4.51 -9.04
C LEU A 33 13.23 -4.67 -10.14
N LYS A 34 12.97 -5.91 -10.56
CA LYS A 34 11.84 -6.23 -11.45
C LYS A 34 10.54 -6.22 -10.65
N ILE A 35 9.80 -5.10 -10.71
CA ILE A 35 8.54 -4.91 -9.97
C ILE A 35 7.27 -5.30 -10.75
N ASN A 36 7.35 -5.29 -12.08
CA ASN A 36 6.20 -5.61 -12.94
C ASN A 36 6.23 -7.11 -13.29
N PRO A 37 5.13 -7.85 -13.06
CA PRO A 37 5.06 -9.24 -13.48
C PRO A 37 4.98 -9.31 -15.01
N ASP A 38 5.28 -10.48 -15.57
CA ASP A 38 5.12 -10.71 -17.00
C ASP A 38 3.62 -10.59 -17.35
N GLY A 39 3.27 -9.59 -18.17
CA GLY A 39 1.88 -9.23 -18.49
C GLY A 39 1.27 -8.12 -17.63
N GLY A 40 1.95 -7.67 -16.58
CA GLY A 40 1.54 -6.54 -15.72
C GLY A 40 0.46 -6.86 -14.70
N TYR A 41 0.12 -5.86 -13.87
CA TYR A 41 -0.86 -6.01 -12.79
C TYR A 41 -2.29 -6.03 -13.32
N LYS A 42 -3.08 -7.00 -12.86
CA LYS A 42 -4.51 -7.12 -13.21
C LYS A 42 -5.27 -5.83 -12.88
N HIS A 43 -6.00 -5.30 -13.86
CA HIS A 43 -6.77 -4.05 -13.78
C HIS A 43 -5.97 -2.77 -13.47
N PHE A 44 -4.64 -2.82 -13.48
CA PHE A 44 -3.78 -1.64 -13.37
C PHE A 44 -2.96 -1.47 -14.66
N GLY A 45 -2.20 -2.51 -15.04
CA GLY A 45 -1.22 -2.49 -16.11
C GLY A 45 0.20 -2.50 -15.56
N LEU A 46 1.13 -1.84 -16.24
CA LEU A 46 2.52 -1.70 -15.80
C LEU A 46 2.66 -0.47 -14.89
N VAL A 47 3.36 -0.62 -13.77
CA VAL A 47 3.81 0.49 -12.94
C VAL A 47 4.94 1.21 -13.69
N LYS A 48 4.88 2.54 -13.76
CA LYS A 48 5.88 3.41 -14.39
C LYS A 48 6.24 4.54 -13.43
N GLY A 49 7.53 4.88 -13.34
CA GLY A 49 8.05 5.92 -12.44
C GLY A 49 8.20 5.46 -11.00
N ASP A 50 7.99 6.39 -10.07
CA ASP A 50 8.18 6.17 -8.63
C ASP A 50 7.11 5.28 -8.02
N PHE A 51 7.54 4.32 -7.21
CA PHE A 51 6.66 3.40 -6.51
C PHE A 51 7.14 3.13 -5.09
N ILE A 52 6.20 2.64 -4.28
CA ILE A 52 6.47 2.15 -2.94
C ILE A 52 5.81 0.79 -2.74
N ILE A 53 6.43 -0.05 -1.92
CA ILE A 53 5.86 -1.33 -1.48
C ILE A 53 5.57 -1.21 0.01
N LEU A 54 4.30 -1.36 0.38
CA LEU A 54 3.85 -1.34 1.77
C LEU A 54 3.64 -2.76 2.28
N LYS A 55 3.94 -2.97 3.57
CA LYS A 55 3.66 -4.24 4.23
C LYS A 55 2.14 -4.42 4.43
N GLY A 56 1.59 -5.48 3.86
CA GLY A 56 0.20 -5.91 4.07
C GLY A 56 -0.80 -5.22 3.12
N SER A 57 -2.07 -5.19 3.52
CA SER A 57 -3.16 -4.60 2.72
C SER A 57 -3.25 -3.09 2.85
N VAL A 58 -3.90 -2.44 1.87
CA VAL A 58 -4.24 -1.01 1.88
C VAL A 58 -5.73 -0.87 1.53
N PRO A 59 -6.50 -0.01 2.22
CA PRO A 59 -7.93 0.13 1.96
C PRO A 59 -8.18 0.79 0.61
N GLY A 60 -9.02 0.14 -0.21
CA GLY A 60 -9.40 0.64 -1.53
C GLY A 60 -9.27 -0.42 -2.60
N THR A 61 -9.81 -0.12 -3.77
CA THR A 61 -9.64 -0.93 -4.99
C THR A 61 -8.39 -0.48 -5.73
N TYR A 62 -7.93 -1.28 -6.70
CA TYR A 62 -6.91 -0.85 -7.66
C TYR A 62 -7.29 0.50 -8.30
N ARG A 63 -6.28 1.32 -8.66
CA ARG A 63 -6.42 2.68 -9.23
C ARG A 63 -7.10 3.74 -8.35
N ARG A 64 -7.49 3.43 -7.11
CA ARG A 64 -8.01 4.43 -6.17
C ARG A 64 -6.86 5.27 -5.59
N LEU A 65 -7.03 6.59 -5.55
CA LEU A 65 -6.10 7.48 -4.89
C LEU A 65 -6.04 7.16 -3.39
N ILE A 66 -4.84 6.93 -2.89
CA ILE A 66 -4.54 6.70 -1.47
C ILE A 66 -3.66 7.84 -0.98
N LYS A 67 -4.02 8.42 0.17
CA LYS A 67 -3.22 9.46 0.83
C LYS A 67 -2.39 8.83 1.93
N LEU A 68 -1.07 9.01 1.86
CA LEU A 68 -0.14 8.60 2.91
C LEU A 68 0.11 9.78 3.85
N ARG A 69 0.31 9.46 5.13
CA ARG A 69 0.64 10.42 6.18
C ARG A 69 1.70 9.80 7.07
N SER A 70 2.56 10.62 7.67
CA SER A 70 3.42 10.19 8.77
C SER A 70 2.62 9.60 9.94
N GLN A 71 3.22 8.66 10.65
CA GLN A 71 2.61 8.05 11.82
C GLN A 71 2.38 9.10 12.91
N ILE A 72 1.19 9.10 13.51
CA ILE A 72 0.85 10.00 14.62
C ILE A 72 0.98 9.31 15.99
N ARG A 73 0.91 7.98 16.03
CA ARG A 73 1.05 7.16 17.24
C ARG A 73 2.29 6.28 17.10
N ASN A 74 2.97 6.00 18.21
CA ASN A 74 4.10 5.07 18.30
C ASN A 74 5.19 5.31 17.22
N VAL A 75 5.58 6.57 17.03
CA VAL A 75 6.66 6.91 16.09
C VAL A 75 7.96 6.26 16.59
N PRO A 76 8.58 5.35 15.83
CA PRO A 76 9.82 4.73 16.25
C PRO A 76 10.94 5.76 16.27
N ALA A 77 11.71 5.81 17.35
CA ALA A 77 12.84 6.74 17.48
C ALA A 77 13.94 6.52 16.42
N LYS A 78 14.04 5.30 15.87
CA LYS A 78 14.97 4.93 14.81
C LYS A 78 14.26 4.09 13.75
N VAL A 79 14.49 4.42 12.48
CA VAL A 79 13.95 3.67 11.33
C VAL A 79 15.05 2.78 10.76
N ASN A 80 14.93 1.48 10.97
CA ASN A 80 15.88 0.51 10.42
C ASN A 80 15.49 0.14 8.98
N LYS A 81 16.48 0.11 8.08
CA LYS A 81 16.30 -0.39 6.72
C LYS A 81 15.89 -1.87 6.77
N PRO A 82 14.78 -2.28 6.13
CA PRO A 82 14.44 -3.69 6.01
C PRO A 82 15.47 -4.40 5.11
N ASN A 83 15.86 -5.62 5.51
CA ASN A 83 16.66 -6.50 4.65
C ASN A 83 15.71 -7.28 3.74
N ILE A 84 15.69 -6.94 2.45
CA ILE A 84 14.86 -7.61 1.44
C ILE A 84 15.77 -8.47 0.59
N LEU A 85 15.52 -9.78 0.60
CA LEU A 85 16.31 -10.76 -0.16
C LEU A 85 15.81 -10.87 -1.60
N GLU A 86 14.49 -10.93 -1.77
CA GLU A 86 13.85 -11.16 -3.07
C GLU A 86 12.50 -10.46 -3.11
N VAL A 87 12.09 -10.05 -4.33
CA VAL A 87 10.76 -9.56 -4.63
C VAL A 87 10.14 -10.54 -5.62
N VAL A 88 9.10 -11.25 -5.18
CA VAL A 88 8.31 -12.14 -6.03
C VAL A 88 7.10 -11.35 -6.52
N VAL A 89 6.88 -11.37 -7.84
CA VAL A 89 5.82 -10.63 -8.51
C VAL A 89 4.89 -11.57 -9.27
#